data_AF-A0A6F9CJ56-F1
#
_entry.id   AF-A0A6F9CJ56-F1
#
_cell.length_a   1.000
_cell.length_b   1.000
_cell.length_c   1.000
_cell.angle_alpha   90.00
_cell.angle_beta   90.00
_cell.angle_gamma   90.00
#
_symmetry.space_group_name_H-M   'P 1'
#
loop_
_entity.id
_entity.type
_entity.pdbx_description
1 polymer ?
#
loop_
_entity_poly.entity_id
_entity_poly.type
_entity_poly.pdbx_seq_one_letter_code
_entity_poly.pdbx_strand_id
1 'polypeptide(L)' 'MATPTPLLAVRGSDGTVLLRGPPNCEKNADFQRDPRQSRYVAFSKDGTLFAWCNGEK' A
#
# COMPACT_ATOMS: atom_id res chain seq x y z
N MET A 1 21.68 -10.68 -9.67
CA MET A 1 20.20 -10.62 -9.61
C MET A 1 19.80 -9.18 -9.29
N ALA A 2 18.78 -8.63 -9.96
CA ALA A 2 18.31 -7.28 -9.65
C ALA A 2 17.57 -7.28 -8.29
N THR A 3 17.72 -6.21 -7.52
CA THR A 3 16.94 -6.02 -6.30
C THR A 3 15.46 -5.90 -6.67
N PRO A 4 14.53 -6.58 -5.96
CA PRO A 4 13.10 -6.41 -6.19
C PRO A 4 12.69 -4.95 -6.06
N THR A 5 11.80 -4.48 -6.94
CA THR A 5 11.21 -3.14 -6.82
C THR A 5 10.44 -3.04 -5.52
N PRO A 6 10.69 -2.03 -4.66
CA PRO A 6 9.99 -1.88 -3.39
C PRO A 6 8.51 -1.57 -3.62
N LEU A 7 7.71 -1.82 -2.59
CA LEU A 7 6.32 -1.39 -2.52
C LEU A 7 6.19 -0.12 -1.68
N LEU A 8 5.42 0.84 -2.17
CA LEU A 8 5.09 2.08 -1.47
C LEU A 8 3.59 2.13 -1.21
N ALA A 9 3.21 2.16 0.07
CA ALA A 9 1.82 2.36 0.46
C ALA A 9 1.52 3.85 0.67
N VAL A 10 0.44 4.33 0.07
CA VAL A 10 -0.06 5.70 0.20
C VAL A 10 -1.50 5.65 0.73
N ARG A 11 -1.79 6.44 1.76
CA ARG A 11 -3.13 6.57 2.35
C ARG A 11 -3.64 8.01 2.24
N GLY A 12 -4.95 8.18 2.07
CA GLY A 12 -5.60 9.49 2.01
C GLY A 12 -7.11 9.45 2.21
N SER A 13 -7.76 10.58 1.92
CA SER A 13 -9.24 10.70 1.90
C SER A 13 -9.89 9.70 0.96
N ASP A 14 -9.24 9.41 -0.16
CA ASP A 14 -9.76 8.53 -1.19
C ASP A 14 -9.33 7.07 -0.95
N GLY A 15 -8.90 6.75 0.27
CA GLY A 15 -8.49 5.40 0.67
C GLY A 15 -7.02 5.09 0.46
N THR A 16 -6.73 3.83 0.14
CA THR A 16 -5.37 3.29 0.11
C THR A 16 -4.94 2.93 -1.31
N VAL A 17 -3.69 3.21 -1.66
CA VAL A 17 -3.06 2.77 -2.91
C VAL A 17 -1.72 2.12 -2.60
N LEU A 18 -1.42 1.03 -3.29
CA LEU A 18 -0.12 0.36 -3.26
C LEU A 18 0.59 0.57 -4.60
N LEU A 19 1.83 1.03 -4.56
CA LEU A 19 2.64 1.37 -5.73
C LEU A 19 3.88 0.48 -5.80
N ARG A 20 4.33 0.15 -7.02
CA ARG A 20 5.61 -0.49 -7.32
C ARG A 20 6.62 0.61 -7.62
N GLY A 21 7.50 0.89 -6.67
CA GLY A 21 8.49 1.96 -6.75
C GLY A 21 8.79 2.57 -5.38
N PRO A 22 9.74 3.51 -5.28
CA PRO A 22 10.42 4.27 -6.35
C PRO A 22 11.32 3.44 -7.30
N PRO A 23 11.68 3.96 -8.49
CA PRO A 23 11.42 5.34 -8.96
C PRO A 23 10.09 5.54 -9.71
N ASN A 24 9.54 4.52 -10.38
CA ASN A 24 8.39 4.73 -11.28
C ASN A 24 7.05 4.92 -10.55
N CYS A 25 6.91 4.36 -9.34
CA CYS A 25 5.72 4.47 -8.49
C CYS A 25 4.41 4.12 -9.22
N GLU A 26 4.44 3.05 -10.01
CA GLU A 26 3.28 2.58 -10.78
C GLU A 26 2.26 1.88 -9.88
N LYS A 27 0.97 1.94 -10.19
CA LYS A 27 -0.06 1.25 -9.40
C LYS A 27 0.18 -0.26 -9.41
N ASN A 28 0.11 -0.88 -8.23
CA ASN A 28 0.13 -2.33 -8.14
C ASN A 28 -1.23 -2.89 -8.58
N ALA A 29 -1.27 -3.57 -9.72
CA ALA A 29 -2.49 -4.14 -10.31
C ALA A 29 -3.15 -5.21 -9.43
N ASP A 30 -2.38 -5.88 -8.58
CA ASP A 30 -2.87 -6.96 -7.70
C ASP A 30 -3.52 -6.41 -6.43
N PHE A 31 -3.36 -5.12 -6.14
CA PHE A 31 -3.91 -4.50 -4.95
C PHE A 31 -5.30 -3.95 -5.22
N GLN A 32 -6.32 -4.63 -4.69
CA GLN A 32 -7.68 -4.11 -4.69
C GLN A 32 -7.82 -2.98 -3.67
N ARG A 33 -7.98 -1.76 -4.17
CA ARG A 33 -8.16 -0.56 -3.35
C ARG A 33 -9.47 -0.61 -2.56
N ASP A 34 -9.39 -0.29 -1.27
CA ASP A 34 -10.53 0.18 -0.48
C ASP A 34 -10.73 1.69 -0.75
N PRO A 35 -11.88 2.13 -1.29
CA PRO A 35 -12.12 3.54 -1.61
C PRO A 35 -12.48 4.39 -0.37
N ARG A 36 -12.77 3.78 0.78
CA ARG A 36 -13.07 4.52 2.02
C ARG A 36 -11.80 5.18 2.55
N GLN A 37 -11.95 6.33 3.22
CA GLN A 37 -10.84 7.04 3.83
C GLN A 37 -9.99 6.12 4.72
N SER A 38 -8.69 6.03 4.39
CA SER A 38 -7.75 5.18 5.10
C SER A 38 -7.11 5.93 6.26
N ARG A 39 -7.16 5.34 7.45
CA ARG A 39 -6.62 5.95 8.67
C ARG A 39 -5.24 5.40 9.01
N TYR A 40 -5.04 4.11 8.78
CA TYR A 40 -3.80 3.40 9.12
C TYR A 40 -3.38 2.48 7.98
N VAL A 41 -2.06 2.37 7.77
CA VAL A 41 -1.44 1.38 6.90
C VAL A 41 -0.16 0.89 7.57
N ALA A 42 0.18 -0.38 7.42
CA ALA A 42 1.41 -0.95 7.92
C ALA A 42 1.85 -2.15 7.08
N PHE A 43 3.17 -2.28 6.91
CA PHE A 43 3.79 -3.54 6.48
C PHE A 43 4.24 -4.33 7.70
N SER A 44 4.21 -5.66 7.62
CA SER A 44 4.92 -6.50 8.59
C SER A 44 6.43 -6.24 8.51
N LYS A 45 7.15 -6.57 9.58
CA LYS A 45 8.60 -6.33 9.67
C LYS A 45 9.40 -7.00 8.55
N ASP A 46 8.94 -8.15 8.08
CA ASP A 46 9.53 -8.93 6.99
C ASP A 46 8.97 -8.58 5.60
N GLY A 47 7.98 -7.68 5.52
CA GLY A 47 7.37 -7.23 4.28
C GLY A 47 6.42 -8.23 3.60
N THR A 48 6.10 -9.36 4.24
CA THR A 48 5.22 -10.39 3.66
C THR A 48 3.74 -10.03 3.72
N LEU A 49 3.36 -9.17 4.66
CA LEU A 49 1.98 -8.74 4.88
C LEU A 49 1.86 -7.23 4.75
N PHE A 50 0.69 -6.81 4.26
CA PHE A 50 0.25 -5.43 4.23
C PHE A 50 -1.15 -5.33 4.83
N ALA A 51 -1.33 -4.44 5.80
CA ALA A 51 -2.60 -4.22 6.48
C ALA A 51 -3.00 -2.74 6.41
N TRP A 52 -4.31 -2.50 6.35
CA TRP A 52 -4.91 -1.18 6.42
C TRP A 52 -6.23 -1.23 7.18
N CYS A 53 -6.65 -0.10 7.76
CA CYS A 53 -8.00 0.04 8.30
C CYS A 53 -8.49 1.49 8.26
N ASN A 54 -9.82 1.62 8.32
CA ASN A 54 -10.51 2.90 8.15
C ASN A 54 -10.93 3.52 9.49
N GLY A 55 -10.50 2.92 10.62
CA GLY A 55 -10.78 3.43 11.96
C GLY A 55 -12.23 3.23 12.43
N GLU A 56 -12.97 2.30 11.81
CA GLU A 56 -14.26 1.82 12.32
C GLU A 56 -14.03 1.08 13.65
N LYS A 57 -14.95 1.25 14.60
CA LYS A 57 -14.91 0.63 15.93
C LYS A 57 -15.60 -0.72 15.93
#